data_AF-A0A2G2J5N4-F1
#
_entry.id   AF-A0A2G2J5N4-F1
#
_cell.length_a   1.000
_cell.length_b   1.000
_cell.length_c   1.000
_cell.angle_alpha   90.00
_cell.angle_beta   90.00
_cell.angle_gamma   90.00
#
_symmetry.space_group_name_H-M   'P 1'
#
loop_
_entity.id
_entity.type
_entity.pdbx_description
1 polymer ?
#
loop_
_entity_poly.entity_id
_entity_poly.type
_entity_poly.pdbx_seq_one_letter_code
_entity_poly.pdbx_strand_id
1 'polypeptide(L)' 'MFSDKQWSFNARLGVMFVGSVEAELSSTGLLASDPNFLIELNREVNSLESDLDGYKYYPVVSLGFSRNF' A
#
# COMPACT_ATOMS: atom_id res chain seq x y z
N MET A 1 -28.16 2.75 -39.64
CA MET A 1 -28.24 1.85 -38.45
C MET A 1 -27.73 2.64 -37.27
N PHE A 2 -28.62 3.29 -36.51
CA PHE A 2 -28.22 4.02 -35.30
C PHE A 2 -28.29 3.03 -34.14
N SER A 3 -27.14 2.56 -33.68
CA SER A 3 -27.08 1.77 -32.46
C SER A 3 -27.21 2.74 -31.29
N ASP A 4 -28.40 2.77 -30.71
CA ASP A 4 -28.79 3.54 -29.53
C ASP A 4 -28.03 2.99 -28.31
N LYS A 5 -26.71 3.23 -28.26
CA LYS A 5 -25.85 2.72 -27.19
C LYS A 5 -25.96 3.63 -25.97
N GLN A 6 -27.14 3.59 -25.35
CA GLN A 6 -27.46 4.33 -24.12
C GLN A 6 -26.69 3.82 -22.91
N TRP A 7 -26.09 2.64 -22.98
CA TRP A 7 -25.39 2.00 -21.86
C TRP A 7 -24.03 1.44 -22.27
N SER A 8 -23.05 1.56 -21.38
CA SER A 8 -21.67 1.12 -21.52
C SER A 8 -21.22 0.37 -20.27
N PHE A 9 -20.50 -0.73 -20.45
CA PHE A 9 -19.89 -1.51 -19.38
C PHE A 9 -18.38 -1.53 -19.57
N ASN A 10 -17.62 -1.43 -18.48
CA ASN A 10 -16.18 -1.56 -18.46
C ASN A 10 -15.72 -2.42 -17.27
N ALA A 11 -14.63 -3.15 -17.46
CA ALA A 11 -13.92 -3.85 -16.39
C ALA A 11 -12.45 -3.45 -16.48
N ARG A 12 -11.84 -3.10 -15.35
CA ARG A 12 -10.41 -2.80 -15.26
C ARG A 12 -9.78 -3.63 -14.15
N LEU A 13 -8.63 -4.21 -14.48
CA LEU A 13 -7.75 -4.93 -13.56
C LEU A 13 -6.46 -4.11 -13.45
N GLY A 14 -6.00 -3.88 -12.23
CA GLY A 14 -4.76 -3.16 -11.96
C GLY A 14 -4.10 -3.66 -10.69
N VAL A 15 -2.85 -3.28 -10.49
CA VAL A 15 -2.13 -3.50 -9.24
C VAL A 15 -1.67 -2.14 -8.75
N MET A 16 -2.02 -1.79 -7.51
CA MET A 16 -1.49 -0.61 -6.85
C MET A 16 -0.19 -1.01 -6.14
N PHE A 17 0.89 -0.30 -6.45
CA PHE A 17 2.17 -0.41 -5.75
C PHE A 17 2.28 0.75 -4.77
N VAL A 18 2.12 0.46 -3.48
CA VAL A 18 2.14 1.50 -2.44
C VAL A 18 3.58 1.96 -2.11
N GLY A 19 4.59 1.21 -2.57
CA GLY A 19 6.00 1.51 -2.32
C GLY A 19 6.52 0.89 -1.02
N SER A 20 7.80 1.11 -0.73
CA SER A 20 8.38 0.83 0.60
C SER A 20 7.82 1.83 1.59
N VAL A 21 7.16 1.32 2.63
CA VAL A 21 6.70 2.14 3.75
C VAL A 21 7.93 2.55 4.54
N GLU A 22 8.23 3.85 4.58
CA GLU A 22 9.31 4.39 5.41
C GLU A 22 8.81 4.43 6.86
N ALA A 23 9.28 3.49 7.69
CA ALA A 23 8.83 3.33 9.07
C ALA A 23 9.82 4.01 10.03
N GLU A 24 9.50 5.22 10.48
CA GLU A 24 10.32 5.93 11.47
C GLU A 24 9.85 5.60 12.89
N LEU A 25 10.59 4.75 13.61
CA LEU A 25 10.35 4.47 15.03
C LEU A 25 11.17 5.42 15.90
N SER A 26 10.50 6.26 16.70
CA SER A 26 11.14 7.08 17.72
C SER A 26 10.76 6.62 19.13
N SER A 27 11.76 6.49 20.01
CA SER A 27 11.56 6.17 21.42
C SER A 27 11.86 7.41 22.26
N THR A 28 10.95 7.77 23.17
CA THR A 28 11.15 8.87 24.12
C THR A 28 11.27 8.29 25.54
N GLY A 29 12.45 8.40 26.17
CA GLY A 29 12.69 7.91 27.54
C GLY A 29 14.17 7.79 27.94
N LEU A 30 14.42 7.46 29.21
CA LEU A 30 15.76 7.35 29.81
C LEU A 30 16.67 6.29 29.16
N LEU A 31 16.09 5.32 28.45
CA LEU A 31 16.79 4.25 27.72
C LEU A 31 16.91 4.53 26.22
N ALA A 32 16.40 5.66 25.73
CA ALA A 32 16.44 6.02 24.31
C ALA A 32 17.88 6.23 23.79
N SER A 33 18.84 6.46 24.68
CA SER A 33 20.26 6.60 24.39
C SER A 33 21.08 5.34 24.74
N ASP A 34 20.45 4.24 25.16
CA ASP A 34 21.15 2.98 25.43
C ASP A 34 21.56 2.30 24.11
N PRO A 35 22.86 1.99 23.91
CA PRO A 35 23.34 1.34 22.69
C PRO A 35 22.63 0.02 22.35
N ASN A 36 22.23 -0.77 23.35
CA ASN A 36 21.55 -2.05 23.12
C ASN A 36 20.12 -1.82 22.64
N PHE A 37 19.43 -0.84 23.22
CA PHE A 37 18.08 -0.47 22.82
C PHE A 37 18.04 0.05 21.37
N LEU A 38 19.03 0.84 20.95
CA LEU A 38 19.13 1.31 19.56
C LEU A 38 19.42 0.17 18.57
N ILE A 39 20.18 -0.84 18.95
CA ILE A 39 20.43 -2.03 18.12
C ILE A 39 19.13 -2.84 17.93
N GLU A 40 18.37 -3.03 19.00
CA GLU A 40 17.08 -3.72 18.95
C GLU A 40 16.05 -2.92 18.13
N LEU A 41 16.00 -1.60 18.30
CA LEU A 41 15.13 -0.72 17.52
C LEU A 41 15.42 -0.79 16.02
N ASN A 42 16.70 -0.76 15.63
CA ASN A 42 17.08 -0.90 14.22
C ASN A 42 16.76 -2.28 13.65
N ARG A 43 16.91 -3.35 14.46
CA ARG A 43 16.51 -4.70 14.04
C ARG A 43 15.00 -4.77 13.80
N GLU A 44 14.22 -4.21 14.71
CA GLU A 44 12.76 -4.17 14.62
C GLU A 44 12.28 -3.41 13.37
N VAL A 45 12.88 -2.24 13.08
CA VAL A 45 12.58 -1.47 11.87
C VAL A 45 12.87 -2.27 10.61
N ASN A 46 14.04 -2.92 10.52
CA ASN A 46 14.38 -3.73 9.35
C ASN A 46 13.46 -4.95 9.17
N SER A 47 13.03 -5.61 10.25
CA SER A 47 12.06 -6.70 10.14
C SER A 47 10.69 -6.20 9.69
N LEU A 48 10.23 -5.05 10.20
CA LEU A 48 8.97 -4.45 9.80
C LEU A 48 8.99 -4.04 8.32
N GLU A 49 10.07 -3.43 7.83
CA GLU A 49 10.23 -3.11 6.41
C GLU A 49 10.19 -4.36 5.54
N SER A 50 10.91 -5.43 5.95
CA SER A 50 10.93 -6.71 5.23
C SER A 50 9.54 -7.38 5.19
N ASP A 51 8.78 -7.32 6.28
CA ASP A 51 7.45 -7.91 6.33
C ASP A 51 6.45 -7.12 5.47
N LEU A 52 6.56 -5.79 5.47
CA LEU A 52 5.72 -4.91 4.65
C LEU A 52 6.05 -4.98 3.16
N ASP A 53 7.27 -5.38 2.80
CA ASP A 53 7.71 -5.59 1.42
C ASP A 53 6.82 -6.60 0.66
N GLY A 54 6.35 -7.64 1.35
CA GLY A 54 5.42 -8.63 0.79
C GLY A 54 4.00 -8.08 0.54
N TYR A 55 3.60 -7.05 1.30
CA TYR A 55 2.28 -6.41 1.20
C TYR A 55 2.26 -5.21 0.25
N LYS A 56 3.33 -4.97 -0.52
CA LYS A 56 3.42 -3.83 -1.46
C LYS A 56 2.39 -3.87 -2.60
N TYR A 57 1.92 -5.07 -2.95
CA TYR A 57 1.06 -5.30 -4.12
C TYR A 57 -0.39 -5.48 -3.71
N TYR A 58 -1.23 -4.52 -4.07
CA TYR A 58 -2.68 -4.62 -3.87
C TYR A 58 -3.37 -4.79 -5.22
N PRO A 59 -3.91 -5.98 -5.53
CA PRO A 59 -4.69 -6.16 -6.74
C PRO A 59 -6.02 -5.41 -6.62
N VAL A 60 -6.34 -4.62 -7.64
CA VAL A 60 -7.58 -3.84 -7.71
C VAL A 60 -8.39 -4.29 -8.91
N VAL A 61 -9.65 -4.66 -8.65
CA VAL A 61 -10.63 -5.00 -9.67
C VAL A 61 -11.73 -3.94 -9.64
N SER A 62 -12.03 -3.35 -10.78
CA SER A 62 -13.11 -2.37 -10.91
C SER A 62 -14.03 -2.74 -12.06
N LEU A 63 -15.33 -2.69 -11.77
CA LEU A 63 -16.39 -2.86 -12.76
C LEU A 63 -17.15 -1.54 -12.83
N GLY A 64 -17.35 -1.03 -14.04
CA GLY A 64 -18.01 0.25 -14.28
C GLY A 64 -19.18 0.08 -15.23
N PHE A 65 -20.28 0.73 -14.91
CA PHE A 65 -21.47 0.83 -15.75
C PHE A 65 -21.79 2.30 -15.93
N SER A 66 -21.98 2.73 -17.19
CA SER A 66 -22.22 4.13 -17.54
C SER A 66 -23.41 4.22 -18.50
N ARG A 67 -24.22 5.26 -18.31
CA ARG A 67 -25.35 5.60 -19.18
C ARG A 67 -25.02 6.91 -19.89
N ASN A 68 -25.08 6.92 -21.22
CA ASN A 68 -25.00 8.16 -21.99
C ASN A 68 -26.41 8.54 -22.45
N PHE A 69 -26.79 9.78 -22.19
CA PHE A 69 -28.07 10.40 -22.59
C PHE A 69 -27.81 11.45 -23.66
#